data_AF-A0A7Y3A9U7-F1
#
_entry.id   AF-A0A7Y3A9U7-F1
#
_cell.length_a   1.000
_cell.length_b   1.000
_cell.length_c   1.000
_cell.angle_alpha   90.00
_cell.angle_beta   90.00
_cell.angle_gamma   90.00
#
_symmetry.space_group_name_H-M   'P 1'
#
loop_
_entity.id
_entity.type
_entity.pdbx_description
1 polymer ?
#
loop_
_entity_poly.entity_id
_entity_poly.type
_entity_poly.pdbx_seq_one_letter_code
_entity_poly.pdbx_strand_id
1 'polypeptide(L)'
;MLPLRIFGIPVRINWSVAILAILGIGVYDGFALVMFTFGVVAAVLLHELGHAFTARRFGGSDIMVTLYAFGGLTTFQPGVERPMSSFRLFLVAAAGSATGIITGGALFLLIRNDVLTPRNVDIEALAWGFILAGLIWGALNWLPIGPLDGAHMLRHFLAATVPSRAASIARTVSIIVGAATVIVAISLDQLFLAVIAGVMTVSTLSEPAPASRPRAERGDSAPDDDEESDPPVVPEDPPAADGPPVFPI
;
A
#
# COMPACT_ATOMS: atom_id res chain seq x y z
N MET A 1 9.01 -0.34 24.04
CA MET A 1 8.13 0.50 23.19
C MET A 1 6.71 0.36 23.71
N LEU A 2 6.04 1.44 24.09
CA LEU A 2 4.65 1.38 24.56
C LEU A 2 3.74 0.94 23.40
N PRO A 3 2.87 -0.07 23.57
CA PRO A 3 1.98 -0.49 22.49
C PRO A 3 0.85 0.53 22.35
N LEU A 4 1.01 1.51 21.45
CA LEU A 4 -0.09 2.37 21.02
C LEU A 4 -1.12 1.46 20.32
N ARG A 5 -2.34 1.43 20.85
CA ARG A 5 -3.45 0.68 20.25
C ARG A 5 -4.57 1.64 19.91
N ILE A 6 -4.99 1.64 18.65
CA ILE A 6 -6.07 2.48 18.15
C ILE A 6 -7.20 1.54 17.70
N PHE A 7 -8.37 1.63 18.34
CA PHE A 7 -9.50 0.72 18.11
C PHE A 7 -9.15 -0.77 18.16
N GLY A 8 -8.22 -1.14 19.04
CA GLY A 8 -7.72 -2.51 19.21
C GLY A 8 -6.61 -2.94 18.25
N ILE A 9 -6.24 -2.10 17.27
CA ILE A 9 -5.17 -2.35 16.29
C ILE A 9 -3.85 -1.78 16.83
N PRO A 10 -2.77 -2.58 16.92
CA PRO A 10 -1.43 -2.08 17.25
C PRO A 10 -0.93 -1.10 16.19
N VAL A 11 -0.50 0.08 16.64
CA VAL A 11 0.10 1.12 15.81
C VAL A 11 1.53 1.37 16.27
N ARG A 12 2.47 1.29 15.34
CA ARG A 12 3.89 1.59 15.57
C ARG A 12 4.25 2.87 14.81
N ILE A 13 5.06 3.72 15.42
CA ILE A 13 5.57 4.94 14.78
C ILE A 13 7.07 4.77 14.63
N ASN A 14 7.56 4.71 13.40
CA ASN A 14 8.99 4.70 13.13
C ASN A 14 9.57 6.10 13.35
N TRP A 15 10.82 6.19 13.80
CA TRP A 15 11.52 7.47 13.98
C TRP A 15 11.61 8.26 12.67
N SER A 16 11.57 7.58 11.52
CA SER A 16 11.61 8.21 10.20
C SER A 16 10.45 9.16 9.94
N VAL A 17 9.32 9.05 10.66
CA VAL A 17 8.21 10.02 10.58
C VAL A 17 8.70 11.46 10.84
N ALA A 18 9.75 11.66 11.63
CA ALA A 18 10.34 12.99 11.84
C ALA A 18 10.88 13.63 10.55
N ILE A 19 11.21 12.84 9.51
CA ILE A 19 11.66 13.32 8.20
C ILE A 19 10.54 14.07 7.46
N LEU A 20 9.25 13.77 7.74
CA LEU A 20 8.13 14.50 7.13
C LEU A 20 8.17 16.00 7.43
N ALA A 21 8.71 16.39 8.60
CA ALA A 21 8.88 17.79 8.93
C ALA A 21 9.77 18.52 7.91
N ILE A 22 10.74 17.84 7.30
CA ILE A 22 11.63 18.43 6.29
C ILE A 22 10.85 18.90 5.06
N LEU A 23 9.79 18.19 4.68
CA LEU A 23 8.92 18.58 3.56
C LEU A 23 8.17 19.89 3.83
N GLY A 24 7.94 20.23 5.10
CA GLY A 24 7.23 21.44 5.51
C GLY A 24 8.11 22.67 5.76
N ILE A 25 9.44 22.52 5.92
CA ILE A 25 10.35 23.61 6.34
C ILE A 25 10.36 24.80 5.37
N GLY A 26 10.07 24.58 4.08
CA GLY A 26 9.98 25.65 3.07
C GLY A 26 8.65 26.41 3.06
N VAL A 27 7.65 25.95 3.82
CA VAL A 27 6.27 26.47 3.81
C VAL A 27 5.85 26.98 5.20
N TYR A 28 6.22 26.27 6.26
CA TYR A 28 5.86 26.58 7.64
C TYR A 28 7.10 26.61 8.55
N ASP A 29 7.06 27.43 9.59
CA ASP A 29 8.07 27.52 10.64
C ASP A 29 7.47 27.29 12.03
N GLY A 30 8.35 27.23 13.05
CA GLY A 30 7.97 27.15 14.46
C GLY A 30 6.94 26.07 14.78
N PHE A 31 5.86 26.46 15.46
CA PHE A 31 4.79 25.54 15.87
C PHE A 31 3.88 25.14 14.69
N ALA A 32 3.69 26.01 13.69
CA ALA A 32 2.92 25.70 12.51
C ALA A 32 3.51 24.51 11.73
N LEU A 33 4.84 24.39 11.66
CA LEU A 33 5.51 23.24 11.06
C LEU A 33 5.19 21.91 11.78
N VAL A 34 5.13 21.95 13.11
CA VAL A 34 4.75 20.79 13.94
C VAL A 34 3.30 20.41 13.64
N MET A 35 2.42 21.40 13.55
CA MET A 35 0.99 21.21 13.28
C MET A 35 0.73 20.68 11.86
N PHE A 36 1.45 21.19 10.85
CA PHE A 36 1.45 20.64 9.49
C PHE A 36 1.86 19.17 9.48
N THR A 37 2.98 18.85 10.11
CA THR A 37 3.51 17.48 10.18
C THR A 37 2.52 16.56 10.89
N PHE A 38 1.90 17.03 11.97
CA PHE A 38 0.85 16.30 12.68
C PHE A 38 -0.37 16.05 11.78
N GLY A 39 -0.80 17.04 10.99
CA GLY A 39 -1.87 16.89 10.00
C GLY A 39 -1.56 15.80 8.96
N VAL A 40 -0.33 15.80 8.41
CA VAL A 40 0.13 14.76 7.48
C VAL A 40 0.10 13.37 8.14
N VAL A 41 0.68 13.23 9.34
CA VAL A 41 0.71 11.95 10.06
C VAL A 41 -0.70 11.45 10.40
N ALA A 42 -1.61 12.35 10.78
CA ALA A 42 -3.00 12.01 11.05
C ALA A 42 -3.73 11.50 9.80
N ALA A 43 -3.49 12.12 8.63
CA ALA A 43 -4.05 11.66 7.37
C ALA A 43 -3.49 10.30 6.94
N VAL A 44 -2.18 10.08 7.05
CA VAL A 44 -1.55 8.78 6.77
C VAL A 44 -2.07 7.69 7.72
N LEU A 45 -2.17 7.99 9.02
CA LEU A 45 -2.74 7.05 9.98
C LEU A 45 -4.19 6.69 9.63
N LEU A 46 -5.00 7.67 9.25
CA LEU A 46 -6.40 7.44 8.88
C LEU A 46 -6.52 6.60 7.60
N HIS A 47 -5.62 6.82 6.63
CA HIS A 47 -5.47 6.00 5.45
C HIS A 47 -5.15 4.53 5.82
N GLU A 48 -4.13 4.28 6.64
CA GLU A 48 -3.79 2.92 7.09
C GLU A 48 -4.94 2.24 7.86
N LEU A 49 -5.64 3.00 8.70
CA LEU A 49 -6.82 2.50 9.40
C LEU A 49 -7.94 2.10 8.44
N GLY A 50 -8.05 2.75 7.27
CA GLY A 50 -8.97 2.36 6.19
C GLY A 50 -8.71 0.94 5.68
N HIS A 51 -7.44 0.60 5.39
CA HIS A 51 -7.04 -0.77 5.06
C HIS A 51 -7.33 -1.72 6.22
N ALA A 52 -6.87 -1.36 7.42
CA ALA A 52 -6.92 -2.22 8.60
C ALA A 52 -8.36 -2.58 9.00
N PHE A 53 -9.28 -1.61 8.99
CA PHE A 53 -10.69 -1.87 9.29
C PHE A 53 -11.38 -2.70 8.22
N THR A 54 -11.04 -2.48 6.95
CA THR A 54 -11.61 -3.26 5.84
C THR A 54 -11.11 -4.70 5.87
N ALA A 55 -9.81 -4.91 6.13
CA ALA A 55 -9.24 -6.24 6.34
C ALA A 55 -9.90 -6.96 7.51
N ARG A 56 -10.05 -6.27 8.66
CA ARG A 56 -10.74 -6.82 9.85
C ARG A 56 -12.18 -7.23 9.53
N ARG A 57 -12.91 -6.39 8.80
CA ARG A 57 -14.30 -6.64 8.40
C ARG A 57 -14.44 -7.87 7.49
N PHE A 58 -13.42 -8.18 6.70
CA PHE A 58 -13.39 -9.34 5.82
C PHE A 58 -12.77 -10.59 6.46
N GLY A 59 -12.41 -10.53 7.75
CA GLY A 59 -11.90 -11.68 8.50
C GLY A 59 -10.38 -11.78 8.54
N GLY A 60 -9.66 -10.68 8.31
CA GLY A 60 -8.21 -10.63 8.52
C GLY A 60 -7.86 -10.65 10.01
N SER A 61 -6.82 -11.41 10.37
CA SER A 61 -6.22 -11.49 11.71
C SER A 61 -4.85 -10.81 11.73
N ASP A 62 -4.29 -10.67 12.93
CA ASP A 62 -2.92 -10.16 13.17
C ASP A 62 -2.62 -8.82 12.47
N ILE A 63 -3.63 -7.95 12.49
CA ILE A 63 -3.58 -6.65 11.83
C ILE A 63 -2.66 -5.71 12.60
N MET A 64 -1.67 -5.12 11.93
CA MET A 64 -0.71 -4.19 12.52
C MET A 64 -0.43 -3.04 11.55
N VAL A 65 -0.41 -1.81 12.07
CA VAL A 65 -0.09 -0.59 11.32
C VAL A 65 1.28 -0.07 11.78
N THR A 66 2.14 0.29 10.83
CA THR A 66 3.41 0.98 11.11
C THR A 66 3.53 2.23 10.26
N LEU A 67 3.78 3.39 10.88
CA LEU A 67 3.94 4.68 10.19
C LEU A 67 5.43 4.96 9.93
N TYR A 68 5.73 5.46 8.73
CA TYR A 68 7.06 5.83 8.25
C TYR A 68 7.06 7.25 7.65
N ALA A 69 8.25 7.75 7.28
CA ALA A 69 8.41 9.04 6.62
C ALA A 69 7.53 9.21 5.36
N PHE A 70 7.43 8.19 4.52
CA PHE A 70 6.82 8.30 3.19
C PHE A 70 5.51 7.51 3.05
N GLY A 71 4.83 7.24 4.17
CA GLY A 71 3.56 6.50 4.19
C GLY A 71 3.40 5.66 5.45
N GLY A 72 2.50 4.69 5.39
CA GLY A 72 2.38 3.64 6.39
C GLY A 72 2.52 2.25 5.76
N LEU A 73 2.40 1.25 6.61
CA LEU A 73 2.35 -0.15 6.22
C LEU A 73 1.33 -0.83 7.13
N THR A 74 0.29 -1.36 6.52
CA THR A 74 -0.70 -2.23 7.14
C THR A 74 -0.38 -3.67 6.78
N THR A 75 -0.14 -4.49 7.80
CA THR A 75 0.07 -5.95 7.63
C THR A 75 -1.09 -6.71 8.25
N PHE A 76 -1.51 -7.79 7.60
CA PHE A 76 -2.53 -8.69 8.14
C PHE A 76 -2.37 -10.10 7.59
N GLN A 77 -2.98 -11.07 8.26
CA GLN A 77 -3.10 -12.45 7.76
C GLN A 77 -4.55 -12.70 7.32
N PRO A 78 -4.80 -13.23 6.11
CA PRO A 78 -6.12 -13.69 5.73
C PRO A 78 -6.52 -14.86 6.61
N GLY A 79 -7.78 -14.91 7.03
CA GLY A 79 -8.28 -16.02 7.84
C GLY A 79 -8.07 -17.37 7.15
N VAL A 80 -7.44 -18.31 7.86
CA VAL A 80 -7.12 -19.66 7.36
C VAL A 80 -8.38 -20.42 6.94
N GLU A 81 -9.47 -20.29 7.71
CA GLU A 81 -10.75 -20.96 7.42
C GLU A 81 -11.59 -20.25 6.34
N ARG A 82 -11.32 -18.97 6.08
CA ARG A 82 -12.09 -18.13 5.14
C ARG A 82 -11.14 -17.23 4.36
N PRO A 83 -10.44 -17.77 3.35
CA PRO A 83 -9.56 -16.97 2.51
C PRO A 83 -10.35 -15.83 1.85
N MET A 84 -9.76 -14.63 1.84
CA MET A 84 -10.39 -13.47 1.20
C MET A 84 -10.42 -13.67 -0.32
N SER A 85 -11.57 -13.42 -0.95
CA SER A 85 -11.65 -13.37 -2.40
C SER A 85 -10.82 -12.22 -2.97
N SER A 86 -10.38 -12.34 -4.23
CA SER A 86 -9.63 -11.30 -4.92
C SER A 86 -10.36 -9.95 -4.90
N PHE A 87 -11.69 -9.94 -5.00
CA PHE A 87 -12.49 -8.73 -4.89
C PHE A 87 -12.45 -8.10 -3.49
N ARG A 88 -12.44 -8.90 -2.41
CA ARG A 88 -12.29 -8.36 -1.05
C ARG A 88 -10.91 -7.76 -0.85
N LEU A 89 -9.86 -8.38 -1.36
CA LEU A 89 -8.50 -7.84 -1.32
C LEU A 89 -8.38 -6.54 -2.14
N PHE A 90 -9.06 -6.45 -3.29
CA PHE A 90 -9.19 -5.19 -4.04
C PHE A 90 -9.83 -4.09 -3.19
N LEU A 91 -10.92 -4.42 -2.47
CA LEU A 91 -11.58 -3.45 -1.59
C LEU A 91 -10.69 -3.04 -0.41
N VAL A 92 -9.92 -3.97 0.17
CA VAL A 92 -8.91 -3.63 1.19
C VAL A 92 -7.91 -2.65 0.61
N ALA A 93 -7.38 -2.91 -0.59
CA ALA A 93 -6.43 -2.03 -1.27
C ALA A 93 -7.00 -0.65 -1.62
N ALA A 94 -8.26 -0.57 -2.01
CA ALA A 94 -8.89 0.72 -2.29
C ALA A 94 -9.19 1.53 -1.01
N ALA A 95 -9.36 0.86 0.13
CA ALA A 95 -9.96 1.46 1.32
C ALA A 95 -9.12 2.57 1.96
N GLY A 96 -7.79 2.43 2.00
CA GLY A 96 -6.93 3.45 2.61
C GLY A 96 -6.99 4.76 1.83
N SER A 97 -6.66 4.72 0.55
CA SER A 97 -6.80 5.88 -0.36
C SER A 97 -8.21 6.45 -0.37
N ALA A 98 -9.26 5.62 -0.44
CA ALA A 98 -10.65 6.10 -0.36
C ALA A 98 -10.91 6.88 0.93
N THR A 99 -10.43 6.37 2.07
CA THR A 99 -10.60 7.01 3.38
C THR A 99 -9.90 8.38 3.40
N GLY A 100 -8.65 8.45 2.93
CA GLY A 100 -7.91 9.70 2.81
C GLY A 100 -8.60 10.71 1.89
N ILE A 101 -8.99 10.30 0.69
CA ILE A 101 -9.63 11.16 -0.31
C ILE A 101 -10.96 11.73 0.22
N ILE A 102 -11.80 10.88 0.80
CA ILE A 102 -13.11 11.31 1.33
C ILE A 102 -12.92 12.30 2.48
N THR A 103 -12.04 12.00 3.43
CA THR A 103 -11.87 12.82 4.64
C THR A 103 -11.12 14.12 4.35
N GLY A 104 -10.04 14.07 3.56
CA GLY A 104 -9.32 15.25 3.10
C GLY A 104 -10.16 16.13 2.18
N GLY A 105 -10.90 15.54 1.25
CA GLY A 105 -11.84 16.23 0.37
C GLY A 105 -12.99 16.89 1.15
N ALA A 106 -13.55 16.22 2.14
CA ALA A 106 -14.56 16.81 3.01
C ALA A 106 -14.02 18.02 3.78
N LEU A 107 -12.83 17.92 4.37
CA LEU A 107 -12.21 19.03 5.08
C LEU A 107 -11.93 20.22 4.13
N PHE A 108 -11.41 19.95 2.94
CA PHE A 108 -11.20 20.98 1.92
C PHE A 108 -12.50 21.71 1.56
N LEU A 109 -13.60 20.97 1.33
CA LEU A 109 -14.90 21.57 1.02
C LEU A 109 -15.46 22.38 2.18
N LEU A 110 -15.30 21.92 3.43
CA LEU A 110 -15.75 22.65 4.61
C LEU A 110 -14.99 23.97 4.80
N ILE A 111 -13.69 23.99 4.52
CA ILE A 111 -12.88 25.23 4.55
C ILE A 111 -13.26 26.15 3.37
N ARG A 112 -13.37 25.59 2.16
CA ARG A 112 -13.68 26.34 0.94
C ARG A 112 -15.04 27.05 0.97
N ASN A 113 -15.98 26.55 1.76
CA ASN A 113 -17.32 27.12 1.93
C ASN A 113 -17.49 27.84 3.28
N ASP A 114 -16.39 28.25 3.92
CA ASP A 114 -16.39 29.03 5.17
C ASP A 114 -17.13 28.37 6.36
N VAL A 115 -17.29 27.05 6.34
CA VAL A 115 -17.90 26.29 7.46
C VAL A 115 -16.87 26.05 8.57
N LEU A 116 -15.64 25.73 8.19
CA LEU A 116 -14.52 25.47 9.12
C LEU A 116 -13.32 26.38 8.81
N THR A 117 -13.50 27.69 8.83
CA THR A 117 -12.41 28.65 8.55
C THR A 117 -11.32 28.57 9.63
N PRO A 118 -10.06 28.22 9.27
CA PRO A 118 -8.94 28.26 10.21
C PRO A 118 -8.76 29.67 10.78
N ARG A 119 -8.57 29.77 12.10
CA ARG A 119 -8.49 31.07 12.80
C ARG A 119 -7.07 31.55 13.06
N ASN A 120 -6.09 30.70 12.85
CA ASN A 120 -4.67 31.01 13.01
C ASN A 120 -3.83 30.12 12.09
N VAL A 121 -2.56 30.48 11.94
CA VAL A 121 -1.59 29.78 11.07
C VAL A 121 -1.38 28.31 11.49
N ASP A 122 -1.48 28.00 12.78
CA ASP A 122 -1.24 26.65 13.30
C ASP A 122 -2.35 25.67 12.88
N ILE A 123 -3.62 26.09 13.01
CA ILE A 123 -4.78 25.31 12.58
C ILE A 123 -4.81 25.20 11.06
N GLU A 124 -4.46 26.29 10.36
CA GLU A 124 -4.34 26.28 8.90
C GLU A 124 -3.29 25.27 8.43
N ALA A 125 -2.11 25.27 9.06
CA ALA A 125 -1.03 24.35 8.76
C ALA A 125 -1.46 22.88 8.98
N LEU A 126 -2.12 22.59 10.11
CA LEU A 126 -2.69 21.25 10.37
C LEU A 126 -3.69 20.84 9.29
N ALA A 127 -4.63 21.73 8.95
CA ALA A 127 -5.66 21.43 7.97
C ALA A 127 -5.05 21.15 6.59
N TRP A 128 -4.08 21.96 6.15
CA TRP A 128 -3.40 21.76 4.86
C TRP A 128 -2.52 20.53 4.84
N GLY A 129 -1.82 20.20 5.93
CA GLY A 129 -1.09 18.94 6.05
C GLY A 129 -2.02 17.74 5.89
N PHE A 130 -3.18 17.78 6.55
CA PHE A 130 -4.19 16.73 6.45
C PHE A 130 -4.80 16.64 5.04
N ILE A 131 -5.15 17.78 4.42
CA ILE A 131 -5.73 17.81 3.06
C ILE A 131 -4.72 17.31 2.05
N LEU A 132 -3.46 17.78 2.10
CA LEU A 132 -2.44 17.39 1.13
C LEU A 132 -2.19 15.88 1.17
N ALA A 133 -2.02 15.32 2.38
CA ALA A 133 -1.76 13.89 2.55
C ALA A 133 -3.03 13.03 2.33
N GLY A 134 -4.20 13.48 2.78
CA GLY A 134 -5.44 12.73 2.62
C GLY A 134 -5.93 12.74 1.17
N LEU A 135 -6.04 13.93 0.56
CA LEU A 135 -6.65 14.11 -0.75
C LEU A 135 -5.65 13.91 -1.89
N ILE A 136 -4.55 14.67 -1.89
CA ILE A 136 -3.61 14.66 -3.03
C ILE A 136 -2.78 13.39 -3.02
N TRP A 137 -2.12 13.08 -1.90
CA TRP A 137 -1.34 11.86 -1.78
C TRP A 137 -2.24 10.60 -1.83
N GLY A 138 -3.41 10.63 -1.20
CA GLY A 138 -4.41 9.55 -1.34
C GLY A 138 -4.85 9.32 -2.80
N ALA A 139 -5.02 10.36 -3.61
CA ALA A 139 -5.33 10.20 -5.03
C ALA A 139 -4.15 9.63 -5.82
N LEU A 140 -2.92 10.07 -5.52
CA LEU A 140 -1.71 9.52 -6.16
C LEU A 140 -1.49 8.05 -5.79
N ASN A 141 -1.85 7.64 -4.58
CA ASN A 141 -1.77 6.24 -4.15
C ASN A 141 -2.62 5.29 -5.01
N TRP A 142 -3.65 5.77 -5.70
CA TRP A 142 -4.41 4.95 -6.67
C TRP A 142 -3.74 4.78 -8.04
N LEU A 143 -2.60 5.43 -8.28
CA LEU A 143 -1.81 5.12 -9.47
C LEU A 143 -1.29 3.68 -9.38
N PRO A 144 -1.35 2.91 -10.48
CA PRO A 144 -0.85 1.55 -10.49
C PRO A 144 0.68 1.56 -10.60
N ILE A 145 1.37 1.99 -9.55
CA ILE A 145 2.84 2.01 -9.41
C ILE A 145 3.14 1.30 -8.09
N GLY A 146 3.94 0.24 -8.09
CA GLY A 146 4.34 -0.42 -6.84
C GLY A 146 5.26 0.50 -6.02
N PRO A 147 5.07 0.63 -4.69
CA PRO A 147 4.19 -0.14 -3.81
C PRO A 147 2.83 0.51 -3.48
N LEU A 148 2.32 1.44 -4.30
CA LEU A 148 1.07 2.17 -4.01
C LEU A 148 -0.17 1.27 -4.07
N ASP A 149 -1.25 1.68 -3.38
CA ASP A 149 -2.56 1.02 -3.36
C ASP A 149 -3.06 0.60 -4.75
N GLY A 150 -2.89 1.46 -5.76
CA GLY A 150 -3.31 1.22 -7.13
C GLY A 150 -2.68 -0.01 -7.75
N ALA A 151 -1.44 -0.34 -7.40
CA ALA A 151 -0.77 -1.55 -7.86
C ALA A 151 -1.38 -2.81 -7.23
N HIS A 152 -1.70 -2.75 -5.92
CA HIS A 152 -2.41 -3.81 -5.20
C HIS A 152 -3.83 -3.99 -5.74
N MET A 153 -4.56 -2.90 -5.97
CA MET A 153 -5.87 -2.90 -6.60
C MET A 153 -5.81 -3.58 -7.97
N LEU A 154 -4.90 -3.15 -8.86
CA LEU A 154 -4.77 -3.74 -10.19
C LEU A 154 -4.47 -5.24 -10.11
N ARG A 155 -3.53 -5.65 -9.24
CA ARG A 155 -3.18 -7.06 -9.04
C ARG A 155 -4.39 -7.88 -8.59
N HIS A 156 -5.15 -7.41 -7.59
CA HIS A 156 -6.29 -8.13 -7.05
C HIS A 156 -7.49 -8.14 -8.01
N PHE A 157 -7.67 -7.08 -8.79
CA PHE A 157 -8.65 -7.06 -9.88
C PHE A 157 -8.31 -8.11 -10.95
N LEU A 158 -7.06 -8.13 -11.43
CA LEU A 158 -6.60 -9.11 -12.41
C LEU A 158 -6.62 -10.54 -11.87
N ALA A 159 -6.40 -10.73 -10.57
CA ALA A 159 -6.48 -12.04 -9.93
C ALA A 159 -7.90 -12.64 -9.95
N ALA A 160 -8.94 -11.85 -10.26
CA ALA A 160 -10.29 -12.37 -10.46
C ALA A 160 -10.51 -12.96 -11.86
N THR A 161 -9.72 -12.54 -12.86
CA THR A 161 -9.91 -12.93 -14.27
C THR A 161 -8.76 -13.77 -14.83
N VAL A 162 -7.52 -13.43 -14.48
CA VAL A 162 -6.29 -14.09 -14.94
C VAL A 162 -5.32 -14.36 -13.79
N PRO A 163 -5.68 -15.23 -12.81
CA PRO A 163 -4.91 -15.43 -11.57
C PRO A 163 -3.43 -15.73 -11.78
N SER A 164 -3.10 -16.56 -12.78
CA SER A 164 -1.73 -16.98 -13.09
C SER A 164 -0.83 -15.87 -13.65
N ARG A 165 -1.42 -14.81 -14.20
CA ARG A 165 -0.69 -13.69 -14.83
C ARG A 165 -0.87 -12.37 -14.08
N ALA A 166 -1.75 -12.31 -13.09
CA ALA A 166 -2.12 -11.09 -12.39
C ALA A 166 -0.91 -10.32 -11.82
N ALA A 167 0.00 -11.02 -11.13
CA ALA A 167 1.20 -10.40 -10.57
C ALA A 167 2.16 -9.89 -11.66
N SER A 168 2.38 -10.68 -12.72
CA SER A 168 3.26 -10.27 -13.83
C SER A 168 2.72 -9.06 -14.58
N ILE A 169 1.41 -9.04 -14.87
CA ILE A 169 0.77 -7.91 -15.55
C ILE A 169 0.79 -6.67 -14.66
N ALA A 170 0.42 -6.79 -13.38
CA ALA A 170 0.44 -5.65 -12.46
C ALA A 170 1.85 -5.05 -12.30
N ARG A 171 2.89 -5.89 -12.23
CA ARG A 171 4.29 -5.45 -12.19
C ARG A 171 4.68 -4.70 -13.47
N THR A 172 4.35 -5.24 -14.64
CA THR A 172 4.64 -4.58 -15.93
C THR A 172 3.94 -3.24 -16.05
N VAL A 173 2.66 -3.16 -15.69
CA VAL A 173 1.91 -1.89 -15.66
C VAL A 173 2.57 -0.92 -14.68
N SER A 174 2.97 -1.38 -13.50
CA SER A 174 3.67 -0.56 -12.50
C SER A 174 4.95 0.07 -13.02
N ILE A 175 5.76 -0.68 -13.75
CA ILE A 175 7.01 -0.17 -14.34
C ILE A 175 6.71 0.86 -15.44
N ILE A 176 5.75 0.57 -16.33
CA ILE A 176 5.40 1.46 -17.44
C ILE A 176 4.84 2.79 -16.91
N VAL A 177 3.88 2.72 -15.98
CA VAL A 177 3.24 3.90 -15.40
C VAL A 177 4.22 4.69 -14.53
N GLY A 178 5.07 4.01 -13.77
CA GLY A 178 6.15 4.64 -13.00
C GLY A 178 7.13 5.40 -13.89
N ALA A 179 7.64 4.77 -14.96
CA ALA A 179 8.54 5.41 -15.92
C ALA A 179 7.87 6.60 -16.64
N ALA A 180 6.61 6.46 -17.05
CA ALA A 180 5.84 7.56 -17.63
C ALA A 180 5.68 8.73 -16.65
N THR A 181 5.42 8.44 -15.37
CA THR A 181 5.30 9.44 -14.30
C THR A 181 6.60 10.21 -14.11
N VAL A 182 7.76 9.53 -14.16
CA VAL A 182 9.07 10.20 -14.11
C VAL A 182 9.24 11.18 -15.28
N ILE A 183 8.92 10.77 -16.51
CA ILE A 183 9.04 11.63 -17.70
C ILE A 183 8.14 12.85 -17.57
N VAL A 184 6.87 12.64 -17.19
CA VAL A 184 5.90 13.73 -17.00
C VAL A 184 6.37 14.67 -15.89
N ALA A 185 6.83 14.14 -14.75
CA ALA A 185 7.31 14.94 -13.64
C ALA A 185 8.51 15.82 -14.03
N ILE A 186 9.48 15.28 -14.79
CA ILE A 186 10.61 16.06 -15.30
C ILE A 186 10.14 17.15 -16.27
N SER A 187 9.21 16.84 -17.17
CA SER A 187 8.67 17.82 -18.13
C SER A 187 7.91 18.98 -17.49
N LEU A 188 7.47 18.81 -16.24
CA LEU A 188 6.76 19.80 -15.44
C LEU A 188 7.65 20.43 -14.36
N ASP A 189 8.97 20.22 -14.41
CA ASP A 189 9.96 20.68 -13.43
C ASP A 189 9.67 20.19 -11.98
N GLN A 190 8.94 19.09 -11.84
CA GLN A 190 8.59 18.47 -10.56
C GLN A 190 9.65 17.45 -10.14
N LEU A 191 10.86 17.93 -9.84
CA LEU A 191 12.01 17.06 -9.50
C LEU A 191 11.70 16.11 -8.34
N PHE A 192 11.02 16.59 -7.31
CA PHE A 192 10.65 15.77 -6.15
C PHE A 192 9.76 14.57 -6.54
N LEU A 193 8.72 14.82 -7.36
CA LEU A 193 7.84 13.76 -7.84
C LEU A 193 8.59 12.79 -8.76
N ALA A 194 9.49 13.29 -9.61
CA ALA A 194 10.32 12.46 -10.48
C ALA A 194 11.22 11.51 -9.67
N VAL A 195 11.85 12.02 -8.60
CA VAL A 195 12.69 11.20 -7.72
C VAL A 195 11.88 10.13 -7.01
N ILE A 196 10.74 10.48 -6.41
CA ILE A 196 9.89 9.50 -5.70
C ILE A 196 9.36 8.43 -6.66
N ALA A 197 8.80 8.83 -7.81
CA ALA A 197 8.32 7.89 -8.81
C ALA A 197 9.46 6.98 -9.33
N GLY A 198 10.66 7.54 -9.53
CA GLY A 198 11.85 6.78 -9.92
C GLY A 198 12.24 5.73 -8.89
N VAL A 199 12.32 6.11 -7.61
CA VAL A 199 12.64 5.19 -6.50
C VAL A 199 11.60 4.07 -6.41
N MET A 200 10.30 4.38 -6.50
CA MET A 200 9.21 3.39 -6.48
C MET A 200 9.29 2.43 -7.67
N THR A 201 9.58 2.96 -8.87
CA THR A 201 9.76 2.15 -10.08
C THR A 201 10.95 1.19 -9.94
N VAL A 202 12.08 1.67 -9.42
CA VAL A 202 13.27 0.85 -9.17
C VAL A 202 12.97 -0.22 -8.11
N SER A 203 12.26 0.12 -7.03
CA SER A 203 11.83 -0.85 -6.01
C SER A 203 11.02 -1.99 -6.62
N THR A 204 10.06 -1.66 -7.50
CA THR A 204 9.24 -2.66 -8.22
C THR A 204 10.09 -3.54 -9.16
N LEU A 205 11.13 -2.96 -9.77
CA LEU A 205 12.06 -3.71 -10.62
C LEU A 205 12.90 -4.70 -9.80
N SER A 206 13.29 -4.33 -8.58
CA SER A 206 14.08 -5.17 -7.68
C SER A 206 13.32 -6.32 -7.04
N GLU A 207 11.98 -6.31 -7.08
CA GLU A 207 11.18 -7.44 -6.61
C GLU A 207 11.41 -8.70 -7.46
N PRO A 208 11.57 -9.88 -6.84
CA PRO A 208 11.65 -11.15 -7.56
C PRO A 208 10.46 -11.32 -8.50
N ALA A 209 10.73 -11.81 -9.71
CA ALA A 209 9.67 -12.10 -10.66
C ALA A 209 8.69 -13.12 -10.04
N PRO A 210 7.37 -12.92 -10.18
CA PRO A 210 6.39 -13.84 -9.63
C PRO A 210 6.62 -15.24 -10.21
N ALA A 211 6.72 -16.24 -9.34
CA ALA A 211 6.95 -17.62 -9.74
C ALA A 211 5.85 -18.09 -10.68
N SER A 212 6.23 -18.52 -11.88
CA SER A 212 5.35 -19.28 -12.76
C SER A 212 5.13 -20.66 -12.13
N ARG A 213 3.89 -21.01 -11.74
CA ARG A 213 3.59 -22.36 -11.25
C ARG A 213 4.11 -23.41 -12.25
N PRO A 214 4.78 -24.50 -11.81
CA PRO A 214 5.27 -25.55 -12.69
C PRO A 214 4.15 -26.12 -13.57
N ARG A 215 4.49 -26.42 -14.82
CA ARG A 215 3.61 -26.99 -15.86
C ARG A 215 3.13 -28.42 -15.56
N ALA A 216 3.38 -28.97 -14.37
CA ALA A 216 3.16 -30.38 -14.04
C ALA A 216 1.70 -30.74 -13.69
N GLU A 217 0.82 -29.78 -13.40
CA GLU A 217 -0.62 -30.05 -13.19
C GLU A 217 -1.45 -30.03 -14.49
N ARG A 218 -0.81 -29.85 -15.65
CA ARG A 218 -1.47 -30.13 -16.93
C ARG A 218 -1.37 -31.63 -17.13
N GLY A 219 -2.46 -32.33 -16.84
CA GLY A 219 -2.59 -33.75 -17.14
C GLY A 219 -2.24 -34.02 -18.60
N ASP A 220 -1.04 -34.56 -18.81
CA ASP A 220 -0.73 -35.39 -19.96
C ASP A 220 -0.91 -36.81 -19.46
N SER A 221 -2.00 -37.44 -19.88
CA SER A 221 -2.17 -38.88 -19.84
C SER A 221 -1.12 -39.50 -20.76
N ALA A 222 -0.01 -39.95 -20.20
CA ALA A 222 0.91 -40.85 -20.88
C ALA A 222 0.51 -42.31 -20.60
N PRO A 223 0.71 -43.26 -21.54
CA PRO A 223 0.27 -44.64 -21.39
C PRO A 223 1.16 -45.40 -20.40
N ASP A 224 0.57 -46.40 -19.75
CA ASP A 224 1.27 -47.41 -18.94
C ASP A 224 2.35 -48.11 -19.79
N ASP A 225 3.59 -48.03 -19.34
CA ASP A 225 4.64 -48.99 -19.68
C ASP A 225 5.34 -49.38 -18.36
N ASP A 226 5.14 -50.65 -17.98
CA ASP A 226 5.77 -51.32 -16.86
C ASP A 226 7.26 -51.54 -17.14
N GLU A 227 8.16 -50.96 -16.34
CA GLU A 227 9.53 -51.48 -16.19
C GLU A 227 10.18 -51.01 -14.86
N GLU A 228 10.30 -51.98 -13.95
CA GLU A 228 11.37 -52.25 -12.96
C GLU A 228 12.05 -51.10 -12.16
N SER A 229 11.59 -51.00 -10.91
CA SER A 229 12.22 -50.54 -9.65
C SER A 229 13.61 -49.88 -9.63
N ASP A 230 13.60 -48.61 -9.17
CA ASP A 230 14.58 -48.03 -8.24
C ASP A 230 13.78 -47.24 -7.18
N PRO A 231 14.10 -47.29 -5.87
CA PRO A 231 13.32 -46.55 -4.88
C PRO A 231 13.52 -45.05 -5.09
N PRO A 232 12.45 -44.23 -5.13
CA PRO A 232 12.59 -42.80 -5.33
C PRO A 232 13.37 -42.20 -4.16
N VAL A 233 14.50 -41.56 -4.47
CA VAL A 233 15.10 -40.57 -3.57
C VAL A 233 14.06 -39.48 -3.39
N VAL A 234 13.36 -39.52 -2.25
CA VAL A 234 12.44 -38.45 -1.84
C VAL A 234 13.27 -37.17 -1.78
N PRO A 235 13.03 -36.18 -2.66
CA PRO A 235 13.64 -34.88 -2.48
C PRO A 235 13.10 -34.36 -1.14
N GLU A 236 13.99 -34.05 -0.20
CA GLU A 236 13.56 -33.31 0.99
C GLU A 236 12.87 -32.03 0.51
N ASP A 237 11.57 -31.94 0.76
CA ASP A 237 10.82 -30.71 0.53
C ASP A 237 11.57 -29.59 1.30
N PRO A 238 11.88 -28.46 0.65
CA PRO A 238 12.43 -27.32 1.36
C PRO A 238 11.48 -26.97 2.50
N PRO A 239 11.99 -26.65 3.71
CA PRO A 239 11.15 -26.37 4.85
C PRO A 239 10.11 -25.33 4.46
N ALA A 240 8.84 -25.69 4.62
CA ALA A 240 7.71 -24.81 4.34
C ALA A 240 7.98 -23.49 5.07
N ALA A 241 7.99 -22.37 4.32
CA ALA A 241 8.21 -21.05 4.89
C ALA A 241 7.24 -20.85 6.07
N ASP A 242 7.81 -20.61 7.26
CA ASP A 242 7.11 -20.53 8.53
C ASP A 242 5.93 -19.55 8.48
N GLY A 243 4.74 -20.06 8.81
CA GLY A 243 3.54 -19.29 9.11
C GLY A 243 2.64 -18.94 7.91
N PRO A 244 1.36 -18.60 8.17
CA PRO A 244 0.44 -18.15 7.13
C PRO A 244 0.96 -16.87 6.44
N PRO A 245 0.69 -16.70 5.13
CA PRO A 245 1.20 -15.57 4.37
C PRO A 245 0.72 -14.24 4.95
N VAL A 246 1.67 -13.33 5.23
CA VAL A 246 1.39 -11.96 5.66
C VAL A 246 1.20 -11.07 4.43
N PHE A 247 0.12 -10.29 4.42
CA PHE A 247 -0.23 -9.39 3.33
C PHE A 247 0.16 -7.97 3.73
N PRO A 248 1.21 -7.40 3.10
CA PRO A 248 1.51 -5.99 3.21
C PRO A 248 0.58 -5.20 2.28
N ILE A 249 0.06 -4.10 2.81
CA ILE A 249 -0.59 -3.05 2.04
C ILE A 249 -0.22 -1.69 2.61
#